data_AF-A0A2E7SQM0-F1
#
_entry.id   AF-A0A2E7SQM0-F1
#
_cell.length_a   1.000
_cell.length_b   1.000
_cell.length_c   1.000
_cell.angle_alpha   90.00
_cell.angle_beta   90.00
_cell.angle_gamma   90.00
#
_symmetry.space_group_name_H-M   'P 1'
#
loop_
_entity.id
_entity.type
_entity.pdbx_description
1 polymer ?
#
loop_
_entity_poly.entity_id
_entity_poly.type
_entity_poly.pdbx_seq_one_letter_code
_entity_poly.pdbx_strand_id
1 'polypeptide(L)' 'MSEPVDTETLAKLLITMGCPEAKSGEMAQQLAKRSGQLAKERNQSQPEAMAYLLGLMKQGWAAQQNTDAD' A
#
# COMPACT_ATOMS: atom_id res chain seq x y z
N MET A 1 -5.10 20.55 5.10
CA MET A 1 -6.16 19.66 4.60
C MET A 1 -5.47 18.46 4.00
N SER A 2 -5.59 17.27 4.60
CA SER A 2 -4.98 16.08 4.02
C SER A 2 -5.81 15.67 2.81
N GLU A 3 -5.21 15.70 1.63
CA GLU A 3 -5.86 15.27 0.40
C GLU A 3 -6.34 13.82 0.54
N PRO A 4 -7.56 13.49 0.08
CA PRO A 4 -8.04 12.12 0.12
C PRO A 4 -7.14 11.28 -0.80
N VAL A 5 -6.54 10.22 -0.24
CA VAL A 5 -5.87 9.20 -1.05
C VAL A 5 -6.92 8.60 -1.98
N ASP A 6 -6.69 8.73 -3.29
CA ASP A 6 -7.53 8.12 -4.31
C ASP A 6 -7.28 6.61 -4.34
N THR A 7 -8.26 5.85 -3.83
CA THR A 7 -8.14 4.40 -3.67
C THR A 7 -8.15 3.66 -5.00
N GLU A 8 -8.73 4.23 -6.07
CA GLU A 8 -8.75 3.61 -7.39
C GLU A 8 -7.36 3.66 -8.03
N THR A 9 -6.71 4.82 -7.99
CA THR A 9 -5.33 5.00 -8.45
C THR A 9 -4.37 4.12 -7.64
N LEU A 10 -4.59 4.04 -6.32
CA LEU A 10 -3.81 3.15 -5.45
C LEU A 10 -4.02 1.67 -5.82
N ALA A 11 -5.24 1.23 -6.11
CA ALA A 11 -5.52 -0.13 -6.55
C ALA A 11 -4.77 -0.49 -7.85
N LYS A 12 -4.78 0.40 -8.84
CA LYS A 12 -4.02 0.24 -10.11
C LYS A 12 -2.51 0.14 -9.86
N LEU A 13 -1.99 0.95 -8.95
CA LEU A 13 -0.58 0.90 -8.55
C LEU A 13 -0.25 -0.44 -7.88
N LEU A 14 -1.10 -0.93 -6.97
CA LEU A 14 -0.92 -2.23 -6.31
C LEU A 14 -0.89 -3.37 -7.32
N ILE A 15 -1.76 -3.36 -8.34
CA ILE A 15 -1.75 -4.37 -9.43
C ILE A 15 -0.41 -4.36 -10.15
N THR A 16 0.08 -3.17 -10.50
CA THR A 16 1.39 -3.00 -11.18
C THR A 16 2.56 -3.54 -10.34
N MET A 17 2.41 -3.53 -9.01
CA MET A 17 3.41 -4.06 -8.07
C MET A 17 3.25 -5.57 -7.78
N GLY A 18 2.26 -6.25 -8.35
CA GLY A 18 2.05 -7.70 -8.20
C GLY A 18 0.86 -8.08 -7.32
N CYS A 19 0.03 -7.12 -6.89
CA CYS A 19 -1.22 -7.41 -6.20
C CYS A 19 -2.24 -8.04 -7.16
N PRO A 20 -2.92 -9.13 -6.79
CA PRO A 20 -4.02 -9.64 -7.61
C PRO A 20 -5.15 -8.62 -7.70
N GLU A 21 -5.65 -8.37 -8.91
CA GLU A 21 -6.70 -7.37 -9.19
C GLU A 21 -7.93 -7.54 -8.28
N ALA A 22 -8.35 -8.78 -8.03
CA ALA A 22 -9.48 -9.10 -7.16
C ALA A 22 -9.31 -8.60 -5.71
N LYS A 23 -8.07 -8.39 -5.23
CA LYS A 23 -7.77 -7.91 -3.87
C LYS A 23 -7.25 -6.47 -3.83
N SER A 24 -6.92 -5.89 -4.98
CA SER A 24 -6.25 -4.59 -5.05
C SER A 24 -7.12 -3.45 -4.52
N GLY A 25 -8.43 -3.49 -4.80
CA GLY A 25 -9.39 -2.51 -4.29
C GLY A 25 -9.50 -2.53 -2.76
N GLU A 26 -9.66 -3.72 -2.18
CA GLU A 26 -9.73 -3.87 -0.71
C GLU A 26 -8.41 -3.46 -0.05
N MET A 27 -7.27 -3.89 -0.60
CA MET A 27 -5.95 -3.49 -0.09
C MET A 27 -5.74 -1.97 -0.17
N ALA A 28 -6.17 -1.32 -1.25
CA ALA A 28 -6.06 0.13 -1.38
C ALA A 28 -6.82 0.87 -0.27
N GLN A 29 -8.04 0.42 0.05
CA GLN A 29 -8.81 1.01 1.16
C GLN A 29 -8.12 0.80 2.52
N GLN A 30 -7.56 -0.39 2.76
CA GLN A 30 -6.83 -0.69 3.99
C GLN A 30 -5.56 0.16 4.11
N LEU A 31 -4.78 0.30 3.03
CA LEU A 31 -3.57 1.12 2.97
C LEU A 31 -3.87 2.60 3.16
N ALA A 32 -4.93 3.13 2.52
CA ALA A 32 -5.36 4.51 2.73
C ALA A 32 -5.68 4.79 4.20
N LYS A 33 -6.46 3.91 4.84
CA LYS A 33 -6.79 4.03 6.27
C LYS A 33 -5.54 3.93 7.16
N ARG A 34 -4.65 2.97 6.89
CA ARG A 34 -3.41 2.77 7.65
C ARG A 34 -2.43 3.93 7.49
N SER A 35 -2.32 4.52 6.30
CA SER A 35 -1.48 5.69 6.06
C SER A 35 -1.88 6.88 6.94
N GLY A 36 -3.19 7.11 7.11
CA GLY A 36 -3.71 8.17 7.97
C GLY A 36 -3.48 7.92 9.47
N GLN A 37 -3.54 6.66 9.91
CA GLN A 37 -3.20 6.28 11.30
C GLN A 37 -1.70 6.45 11.54
N LEU A 38 -0.89 5.87 10.66
CA LEU A 38 0.57 5.89 10.76
C LEU A 38 1.15 7.30 10.69
N ALA A 39 0.55 8.18 9.89
CA ALA A 39 0.89 9.61 9.83
C ALA A 39 0.74 10.29 11.20
N LYS A 40 -0.36 10.02 11.90
CA LYS A 40 -0.61 10.54 13.25
C LYS A 40 0.34 9.93 14.27
N GLU A 41 0.52 8.61 14.24
CA GLU A 41 1.38 7.88 15.18
C GLU A 41 2.85 8.29 15.08
N ARG A 42 3.34 8.56 13.87
CA ARG A 42 4.74 8.94 13.61
C ARG A 42 4.98 10.44 13.44
N ASN A 43 3.94 11.27 13.61
CA ASN A 43 4.00 12.70 13.38
C ASN A 43 4.60 13.07 12.01
N GLN A 44 4.18 12.36 10.96
CA GLN A 44 4.64 12.55 9.59
C GLN A 44 3.46 12.81 8.65
N SER A 45 3.75 13.18 7.39
CA SER A 45 2.71 13.40 6.41
C SER A 45 2.08 12.08 5.96
N GLN A 46 0.79 12.09 5.64
CA GLN A 46 0.11 10.95 5.01
C GLN A 46 0.81 10.41 3.75
N PRO A 47 1.33 11.23 2.81
CA PRO A 47 2.11 10.72 1.68
C PRO A 47 3.39 9.99 2.11
N GLU A 48 4.11 10.46 3.14
CA GLU A 48 5.30 9.78 3.66
C GLU A 48 4.94 8.43 4.28
N ALA A 49 3.88 8.40 5.08
CA ALA A 49 3.33 7.17 5.64
C ALA A 49 2.88 6.18 4.55
N MET A 50 2.25 6.67 3.49
CA MET A 50 1.83 5.85 2.35
C MET A 50 3.04 5.27 1.60
N ALA A 51 4.04 6.09 1.29
CA ALA A 51 5.26 5.64 0.62
C ALA A 51 5.96 4.54 1.43
N TYR A 52 6.02 4.68 2.75
CA TYR A 52 6.54 3.65 3.64
C TYR A 52 5.75 2.33 3.55
N LEU A 53 4.41 2.40 3.63
CA LEU A 53 3.55 1.21 3.54
C LEU A 53 3.66 0.51 2.18
N LEU A 54 3.74 1.27 1.08
CA LEU A 54 3.97 0.72 -0.26
C LEU A 54 5.34 0.04 -0.37
N GLY A 55 6.37 0.61 0.25
CA GLY A 55 7.69 -0.01 0.36
C GLY A 55 7.64 -1.37 1.05
N LEU A 56 6.87 -1.51 2.14
CA LEU A 56 6.67 -2.78 2.83
C LEU A 56 5.92 -3.81 1.97
N MET A 57 4.86 -3.39 1.27
CA MET A 57 4.11 -4.28 0.36
C MET A 57 5.00 -4.83 -0.76
N LYS A 58 5.80 -3.96 -1.38
CA LYS A 58 6.77 -4.37 -2.41
C LYS A 58 7.76 -5.41 -1.90
N GLN A 59 8.25 -5.26 -0.66
CA GLN A 59 9.12 -6.25 -0.03
C GLN A 59 8.40 -7.57 0.24
N GLY A 60 7.15 -7.52 0.72
CA GLY A 60 6.32 -8.72 0.96
C GLY A 60 6.06 -9.52 -0.31
N TRP A 61 5.77 -8.86 -1.44
CA TRP A 61 5.57 -9.54 -2.72
C TRP A 61 6.87 -10.04 -3.35
N ALA A 62 7.96 -9.30 -3.21
CA ALA A 62 9.28 -9.77 -3.63
C ALA A 62 9.72 -11.02 -2.84
N ALA A 63 9.37 -11.10 -1.56
CA ALA A 63 9.63 -12.28 -0.73
C ALA A 63 8.76 -13.47 -1.13
N GLN A 64 7.48 -13.26 -1.46
CA GLN A 64 6.57 -14.33 -1.88
C GLN A 64 6.99 -14.95 -3.22
N GLN A 65 7.59 -14.19 -4.14
CA GLN A 65 8.16 -14.72 -5.39
C GLN A 65 9.33 -15.68 -5.17
N ASN A 66 9.95 -15.70 -3.99
CA ASN A 66 11.10 -16.55 -3.67
C ASN A 66 10.73 -17.80 -2.86
N THR A 67 9.43 -18.02 -2.59
CA THR A 67 8.92 -19.19 -1.84
C THR A 67 8.19 -20.20 -2.74
N ASP A 68 7.87 -19.83 -3.99
CA ASP A 68 7.36 -20.75 -5.03
C ASP A 68 8.50 -21.31 -5.94
N ALA A 69 9.73 -21.36 -5.41
CA ALA A 69 10.90 -21.95 -6.06
C ALA A 69 11.68 -22.85 -5.09
N ASP A 70 11.02 -23.87 -4.54
CA ASP A 70 11.64 -25.09 -3.98
C ASP A 70 10.75 -26.30 -4.27
#